data_AF-A0A143YCT2-F1
#
_entry.id   AF-A0A143YCT2-F1
#
_cell.length_a   1.000
_cell.length_b   1.000
_cell.length_c   1.000
_cell.angle_alpha   90.00
_cell.angle_beta   90.00
_cell.angle_gamma   90.00
#
_symmetry.space_group_name_H-M   'P 1'
#
loop_
_entity.id
_entity.type
_entity.pdbx_description
1 polymer ?
#
loop_
_entity_poly.entity_id
_entity_poly.type
_entity_poly.pdbx_seq_one_letter_code
_entity_poly.pdbx_strand_id
1 'polypeptide(L)'
;MGNRKNKHLNIFYHYSQAAADPIENNISRGLAIILDSNPFILDRLFDLVNNKISSPVSSTVLANLAMLQKIEKPQREYEVNIQMNTTQIEPEYSNILGITLTEAILPIPIMNPSNNYGTITDITIEYDDTLIIIEVKPSDHNCMGQLINQMEGYISNYYKNNSSVVNGNIVSVSWTEIVELIETYQILHSSDNKIINDYYHLLRNIHPDWIPSKPLKLCQNEETELISKRVGIIMSDLVKKLNGINNGINYSLTNNNTMMCNLSWIDRIVVWYEYDEVNKEGKLTINFWPGFTKPQAYSLIQKTTDFKFVSKSPLSFSTALNNEVVNMQMVTKPYLCLKSMGSSVLDAYFNTSEIKSFNKHKYQNLMNMTGRKHSINNQWTNIYTPDITSKLENVNQFDNEFQDKFVNSKRTQYDLIFPFKVQASIPMDILKKIDVSSNSYTDVAVVLKELINQMIKEIES
;
A
#
# COMPACT_ATOMS: atom_id res chain seq x y z
N MET A 1 20.83 7.33 -0.18
CA MET A 1 21.72 6.77 0.86
C MET A 1 20.90 6.49 2.12
N GLY A 2 20.62 5.22 2.41
CA GLY A 2 19.92 4.84 3.63
C GLY A 2 20.85 4.95 4.84
N ASN A 3 20.76 6.05 5.58
CA ASN A 3 21.39 6.13 6.89
C ASN A 3 20.73 5.06 7.78
N ARG A 4 21.39 3.90 7.93
CA ARG A 4 21.07 2.93 8.99
C ARG A 4 21.42 3.60 10.32
N LYS A 5 20.54 4.48 10.80
CA LYS A 5 20.64 5.03 12.16
C LYS A 5 20.55 3.87 13.14
N ASN A 6 21.48 3.84 14.08
CA ASN A 6 21.56 2.80 15.10
C ASN A 6 20.26 2.81 15.92
N LYS A 7 19.43 1.77 15.78
CA LYS A 7 18.15 1.64 16.52
C LYS A 7 18.35 1.71 18.04
N HIS A 8 19.54 1.36 18.55
CA HIS A 8 19.89 1.44 19.97
C HIS A 8 20.11 2.88 20.48
N LEU A 9 20.16 3.88 19.60
CA LEU A 9 20.33 5.30 19.96
C LEU A 9 19.04 6.13 19.83
N ASN A 10 17.92 5.48 19.51
CA ASN A 10 16.62 6.14 19.41
C ASN A 10 16.04 6.34 20.81
N ILE A 11 15.78 7.59 21.18
CA ILE A 11 15.35 7.97 22.54
C ILE A 11 13.97 7.41 22.95
N PHE A 12 13.13 7.03 21.97
CA PHE A 12 11.81 6.44 22.21
C PHE A 12 11.81 4.91 22.06
N TYR A 13 12.95 4.32 21.70
CA TYR A 13 13.11 2.88 21.53
C TYR A 13 14.17 2.36 22.51
N HIS A 14 13.75 1.96 23.71
CA HIS A 14 14.67 1.40 24.68
C HIS A 14 15.01 -0.06 24.31
N TYR A 15 16.28 -0.38 24.14
CA TYR A 15 16.73 -1.70 23.64
C TYR A 15 16.34 -2.88 24.55
N SER A 16 15.96 -2.63 25.81
CA SER A 16 15.47 -3.66 26.74
C SER A 16 13.95 -3.83 26.75
N GLN A 17 13.18 -2.99 26.04
CA GLN A 17 11.71 -3.01 26.05
C GLN A 17 11.09 -4.09 25.14
N ALA A 18 11.88 -4.98 24.54
CA ALA A 18 11.36 -6.14 23.82
C ALA A 18 10.48 -7.06 24.69
N ALA A 19 10.40 -6.82 26.02
CA ALA A 19 9.59 -7.60 26.96
C ALA A 19 8.90 -6.77 28.09
N ALA A 20 8.91 -5.43 28.07
CA ALA A 20 8.32 -4.65 29.17
C ALA A 20 7.78 -3.26 28.73
N ASP A 21 6.55 -2.98 29.18
CA ASP A 21 5.66 -1.82 28.95
C ASP A 21 4.91 -1.72 27.60
N PRO A 22 3.63 -1.27 27.59
CA PRO A 22 2.79 -1.29 26.39
C PRO A 22 3.31 -0.29 25.36
N ILE A 23 3.49 -0.77 24.12
CA ILE A 23 3.89 0.01 22.94
C ILE A 23 3.04 1.30 22.79
N GLU A 24 1.76 1.23 23.15
CA GLU A 24 0.82 2.36 23.20
C GLU A 24 1.34 3.54 24.02
N ASN A 25 1.87 3.30 25.22
CA ASN A 25 2.34 4.35 26.12
C ASN A 25 3.56 5.08 25.56
N ASN A 26 4.44 4.39 24.83
CA ASN A 26 5.59 5.02 24.18
C ASN A 26 5.17 5.87 22.98
N ILE A 27 4.12 5.45 22.28
CA ILE A 27 3.56 6.17 21.12
C ILE A 27 2.89 7.48 21.58
N SER A 28 2.02 7.43 22.59
CA SER A 28 1.35 8.62 23.15
C SER A 28 2.33 9.55 23.85
N ARG A 29 3.25 9.01 24.66
CA ARG A 29 4.32 9.80 25.31
C ARG A 29 5.22 10.50 24.30
N GLY A 30 5.61 9.81 23.23
CA GLY A 30 6.44 10.40 22.18
C GLY A 30 5.73 11.52 21.44
N LEU A 31 4.43 11.38 21.18
CA LEU A 31 3.61 12.45 20.59
C LEU A 31 3.56 13.67 21.50
N ALA A 32 3.25 13.47 22.79
CA ALA A 32 3.19 14.54 23.78
C ALA A 32 4.52 15.32 23.87
N ILE A 33 5.66 14.61 23.92
CA ILE A 33 7.00 15.26 23.92
C ILE A 33 7.22 16.11 22.66
N ILE A 34 6.74 15.68 21.50
CA ILE A 34 6.88 16.46 20.26
C ILE A 34 5.97 17.68 20.23
N LEU A 35 4.73 17.53 20.70
CA LEU A 35 3.79 18.64 20.81
C LEU A 35 4.31 19.68 21.80
N ASP A 36 4.88 19.24 22.92
CA ASP A 36 5.54 20.08 23.93
C ASP A 36 6.74 20.83 23.34
N SER A 37 7.67 20.09 22.73
CA SER A 37 8.96 20.64 22.28
C SER A 37 8.93 21.37 20.93
N ASN A 38 7.82 21.31 20.17
CA ASN A 38 7.76 21.88 18.83
C ASN A 38 6.44 22.63 18.54
N PRO A 39 6.44 23.97 18.71
CA PRO A 39 5.26 24.80 18.44
C PRO A 39 4.74 24.70 17.00
N PHE A 40 5.62 24.44 16.01
CA PHE A 40 5.17 24.30 14.62
C PHE A 40 4.29 23.06 14.43
N ILE A 41 4.66 21.92 15.02
CA ILE A 41 3.85 20.70 14.92
C ILE A 41 2.51 20.89 15.64
N LEU A 42 2.52 21.55 16.80
CA LEU A 42 1.31 21.92 17.52
C LEU A 42 0.39 22.85 16.69
N ASP A 43 0.94 23.89 16.06
CA ASP A 43 0.20 24.79 15.18
C ASP A 43 -0.45 24.06 14.01
N ARG A 44 0.25 23.05 13.46
CA ARG A 44 -0.27 22.22 12.38
C ARG A 44 -1.36 21.25 12.84
N LEU A 45 -1.27 20.75 14.07
CA LEU A 45 -2.35 20.00 14.69
C LEU A 45 -3.61 20.87 14.80
N PHE A 46 -3.47 22.15 15.19
CA PHE A 46 -4.61 23.07 15.22
C PHE A 46 -5.18 23.38 13.84
N ASP A 47 -4.34 23.58 12.82
CA ASP A 47 -4.82 23.73 11.45
C ASP A 47 -5.65 22.49 11.03
N LEU A 48 -5.13 21.30 11.30
CA LEU A 48 -5.80 20.03 10.98
C LEU A 48 -7.15 19.91 11.69
N VAL A 49 -7.18 20.16 12.99
CA VAL A 49 -8.40 20.04 13.80
C VAL A 49 -9.43 21.09 13.38
N ASN A 50 -9.02 22.35 13.24
CA ASN A 50 -9.92 23.44 12.82
C ASN A 50 -10.55 23.20 11.44
N ASN A 51 -9.87 22.49 10.54
CA ASN A 51 -10.42 22.08 9.25
C ASN A 51 -11.44 20.94 9.35
N LYS A 52 -11.39 20.15 10.42
CA LYS A 52 -12.29 19.01 10.67
C LYS A 52 -13.48 19.34 11.54
N ILE A 53 -13.44 20.45 12.28
CA ILE A 53 -14.61 20.96 13.02
C ILE A 53 -15.74 21.20 12.00
N SER A 54 -16.72 20.30 11.98
CA SER A 54 -17.93 20.34 11.17
C SER A 54 -19.13 19.98 12.07
N SER A 55 -20.30 20.55 11.76
CA SER A 55 -21.63 20.51 12.44
C SER A 55 -21.85 19.59 13.67
N PRO A 56 -22.60 20.06 14.70
CA PRO A 56 -22.64 19.44 16.03
C PRO A 56 -23.17 18.01 16.08
N VAL A 57 -22.61 17.23 17.00
CA VAL A 57 -23.09 15.90 17.41
C VAL A 57 -24.24 16.11 18.40
N SER A 58 -25.46 15.77 17.99
CA SER A 58 -26.65 15.90 18.85
C SER A 58 -26.84 14.65 19.71
N SER A 59 -26.56 14.75 21.03
CA SER A 59 -27.34 14.10 22.11
C SER A 59 -26.78 14.26 23.55
N THR A 60 -25.73 15.04 23.79
CA THR A 60 -25.06 15.10 25.11
C THR A 60 -25.13 16.47 25.78
N VAL A 61 -24.59 16.61 27.01
CA VAL A 61 -24.46 17.92 27.70
C VAL A 61 -23.70 18.93 26.82
N LEU A 62 -22.76 18.44 26.01
CA LEU A 62 -22.02 19.20 24.99
C LEU A 62 -22.93 19.80 23.90
N ALA A 63 -24.11 19.22 23.63
CA ALA A 63 -25.07 19.73 22.66
C ALA A 63 -25.92 20.91 23.18
N ASN A 64 -26.00 21.08 24.51
CA ASN A 64 -26.75 22.18 25.15
C ASN A 64 -25.91 23.45 25.35
N LEU A 65 -24.61 23.42 25.05
CA LEU A 65 -23.70 24.56 25.19
C LEU A 65 -23.26 25.01 23.80
N ALA A 66 -23.74 26.17 23.39
CA ALA A 66 -23.86 26.56 21.98
C ALA A 66 -22.61 27.23 21.38
N MET A 67 -22.34 26.82 20.13
CA MET A 67 -21.42 27.33 19.10
C MET A 67 -20.00 26.73 19.07
N LEU A 68 -19.78 25.86 18.08
CA LEU A 68 -18.44 25.39 17.70
C LEU A 68 -17.63 26.62 17.25
N GLN A 69 -16.64 27.01 18.03
CA GLN A 69 -15.67 28.03 17.64
C GLN A 69 -14.40 27.33 17.14
N LYS A 70 -13.81 27.87 16.07
CA LYS A 70 -12.43 27.52 15.74
C LYS A 70 -11.58 27.87 16.95
N ILE A 71 -10.67 26.98 17.28
CA ILE A 71 -9.79 27.19 18.41
C ILE A 71 -8.65 28.10 17.95
N GLU A 72 -8.39 29.14 18.73
CA GLU A 72 -7.28 30.05 18.46
C GLU A 72 -5.95 29.35 18.72
N LYS A 73 -4.92 29.70 17.95
CA LYS A 73 -3.58 29.18 18.19
C LYS A 73 -2.99 29.85 19.45
N PRO A 74 -2.22 29.13 20.28
CA PRO A 74 -1.66 29.67 21.50
C PRO A 74 -0.79 30.88 21.19
N GLN A 75 -1.06 32.00 21.86
CA GLN A 75 -0.22 33.19 21.77
C GLN A 75 0.78 33.28 22.93
N ARG A 76 0.67 32.39 23.93
CA ARG A 76 1.47 32.30 25.16
C ARG A 76 2.02 30.89 25.40
N GLU A 77 2.65 30.67 26.55
CA GLU A 77 3.09 29.34 27.02
C GLU A 77 1.89 28.37 27.06
N TYR A 78 2.13 27.13 26.64
CA TYR A 78 1.19 26.02 26.70
C TYR A 78 1.85 24.88 27.47
N GLU A 79 1.04 24.01 28.07
CA GLU A 79 1.51 22.83 28.80
C GLU A 79 0.94 21.56 28.16
N VAL A 80 1.81 20.57 27.92
CA VAL A 80 1.39 19.26 27.41
C VAL A 80 1.63 18.21 28.49
N ASN A 81 0.56 17.57 28.92
CA ASN A 81 0.59 16.57 29.97
C ASN A 81 0.22 15.18 29.45
N ILE A 82 0.65 14.14 30.17
CA ILE A 82 0.41 12.73 29.83
C ILE A 82 -0.24 12.03 31.02
N GLN A 83 -1.23 11.17 30.79
CA GLN A 83 -1.82 10.33 31.83
C GLN A 83 -2.39 11.12 33.02
N MET A 84 -3.02 12.27 32.75
CA MET A 84 -3.64 13.09 33.77
C MET A 84 -5.02 12.59 34.16
N ASN A 85 -5.29 12.59 35.47
CA ASN A 85 -6.65 12.41 35.97
C ASN A 85 -7.46 13.68 35.73
N THR A 86 -8.68 13.56 35.20
CA THR A 86 -9.58 14.70 34.93
C THR A 86 -9.91 15.55 36.16
N THR A 87 -9.73 15.04 37.38
CA THR A 87 -9.90 15.81 38.63
C THR A 87 -8.68 16.64 39.04
N GLN A 88 -7.54 16.47 38.35
CA GLN A 88 -6.30 17.20 38.59
C GLN A 88 -6.11 18.37 37.62
N ILE A 89 -7.00 18.49 36.63
CA ILE A 89 -6.98 19.57 35.63
C ILE A 89 -7.67 20.79 36.25
N GLU A 90 -7.04 21.96 36.16
CA GLU A 90 -7.56 23.19 36.77
C GLU A 90 -8.89 23.64 36.12
N PRO A 91 -9.82 24.25 36.87
CA PRO A 91 -11.18 24.56 36.41
C PRO A 91 -11.33 25.94 35.75
N GLU A 92 -10.52 26.24 34.72
CA GLU A 92 -10.46 27.59 34.14
C GLU A 92 -10.71 27.68 32.61
N TYR A 93 -11.01 26.55 31.96
CA TYR A 93 -11.14 26.50 30.50
C TYR A 93 -12.58 26.72 30.01
N SER A 94 -12.74 27.68 29.09
CA SER A 94 -14.01 28.01 28.41
C SER A 94 -14.24 27.21 27.13
N ASN A 95 -13.15 26.73 26.51
CA ASN A 95 -13.18 25.91 25.30
C ASN A 95 -12.60 24.52 25.60
N ILE A 96 -13.37 23.47 25.30
CA ILE A 96 -12.93 22.08 25.50
C ILE A 96 -13.02 21.34 24.16
N LEU A 97 -11.90 20.75 23.75
CA LEU A 97 -11.80 19.94 22.55
C LEU A 97 -11.39 18.52 22.90
N GLY A 98 -12.20 17.56 22.47
CA GLY A 98 -11.83 16.15 22.43
C GLY A 98 -11.24 15.77 21.09
N ILE A 99 -10.12 15.04 21.09
CA ILE A 99 -9.54 14.41 19.91
C ILE A 99 -9.48 12.90 20.14
N THR A 100 -10.08 12.13 19.22
CA THR A 100 -9.73 10.71 19.10
C THR A 100 -8.56 10.58 18.13
N LEU A 101 -7.51 9.86 18.53
CA LEU A 101 -6.37 9.55 17.68
C LEU A 101 -6.25 8.04 17.51
N THR A 102 -6.62 7.55 16.32
CA THR A 102 -6.74 6.12 16.02
C THR A 102 -6.12 5.76 14.65
N GLU A 103 -6.05 4.48 14.30
CA GLU A 103 -5.54 4.06 12.98
C GLU A 103 -6.42 4.60 11.83
N ALA A 104 -7.73 4.57 12.01
CA ALA A 104 -8.73 5.07 11.06
C ALA A 104 -9.57 6.18 11.68
N ILE A 105 -10.13 7.06 10.85
CA ILE A 105 -11.07 8.08 11.30
C ILE A 105 -12.35 7.38 11.80
N LEU A 106 -12.71 7.63 13.06
CA LEU A 106 -13.90 7.07 13.67
C LEU A 106 -15.14 7.90 13.30
N PRO A 107 -16.28 7.26 13.00
CA PRO A 107 -17.54 7.97 13.01
C PRO A 107 -17.80 8.46 14.43
N ILE A 108 -18.42 9.63 14.57
CA ILE A 108 -18.81 10.15 15.89
C ILE A 108 -20.22 9.62 16.21
N PRO A 109 -20.35 8.55 17.04
CA PRO A 109 -21.66 8.03 17.41
C PRO A 109 -22.45 8.99 18.30
N ILE A 110 -23.77 8.89 18.21
CA ILE A 110 -24.71 9.40 19.21
C ILE A 110 -24.61 8.45 20.42
N MET A 111 -23.93 8.87 21.48
CA MET A 111 -23.76 8.07 22.70
C MET A 111 -24.38 8.77 23.91
N ASN A 112 -24.90 7.95 24.83
CA ASN A 112 -25.27 8.40 26.15
C ASN A 112 -24.05 8.25 27.07
N PRO A 113 -23.64 9.32 27.75
CA PRO A 113 -22.49 9.29 28.66
C PRO A 113 -22.76 8.42 29.88
N SER A 114 -21.69 7.91 30.47
CA SER A 114 -21.71 7.26 31.78
C SER A 114 -21.12 8.19 32.84
N ASN A 115 -21.75 8.28 34.01
CA ASN A 115 -21.32 9.15 35.12
C ASN A 115 -20.04 8.61 35.81
N ASN A 116 -18.92 8.59 35.10
CA ASN A 116 -17.62 8.20 35.65
C ASN A 116 -16.73 9.43 35.81
N TYR A 117 -16.53 9.84 37.07
CA TYR A 117 -15.59 10.91 37.42
C TYR A 117 -14.19 10.35 37.61
N GLY A 118 -13.18 11.19 37.34
CA GLY A 118 -11.78 10.85 37.62
C GLY A 118 -11.16 9.84 36.66
N THR A 119 -11.58 9.88 35.39
CA THR A 119 -10.95 9.14 34.30
C THR A 119 -9.56 9.70 34.00
N ILE A 120 -8.64 8.81 33.59
CA ILE A 120 -7.29 9.17 33.16
C ILE A 120 -7.35 9.43 31.65
N THR A 121 -6.75 10.54 31.21
CA THR A 121 -6.60 10.97 29.82
C THR A 121 -5.25 10.52 29.27
N ASP A 122 -5.10 10.25 27.97
CA ASP A 122 -3.79 9.87 27.44
C ASP A 122 -2.86 11.09 27.30
N ILE A 123 -3.35 12.16 26.68
CA ILE A 123 -2.64 13.44 26.53
C ILE A 123 -3.62 14.58 26.80
N THR A 124 -3.18 15.61 27.52
CA THR A 124 -3.87 16.90 27.59
C THR A 124 -2.96 18.03 27.12
N ILE A 125 -3.58 19.05 26.52
CA ILE A 125 -2.90 20.29 26.15
C ILE A 125 -3.70 21.44 26.74
N GLU A 126 -3.01 22.26 27.52
CA GLU A 126 -3.58 23.35 28.31
C GLU A 126 -2.94 24.66 27.86
N TYR A 127 -3.76 25.61 27.42
CA TYR A 127 -3.31 26.96 27.06
C TYR A 127 -4.44 27.97 27.07
N ASP A 128 -4.13 29.21 27.45
CA ASP A 128 -5.08 30.33 27.52
C ASP A 128 -6.42 29.90 28.18
N ASP A 129 -7.53 29.88 27.43
CA ASP A 129 -8.85 29.46 27.90
C ASP A 129 -9.31 28.09 27.33
N THR A 130 -8.37 27.32 26.77
CA THR A 130 -8.62 26.09 26.03
C THR A 130 -7.98 24.87 26.67
N LEU A 131 -8.80 23.82 26.84
CA LEU A 131 -8.37 22.47 27.19
C LEU A 131 -8.57 21.53 26.01
N ILE A 132 -7.52 20.79 25.66
CA ILE A 132 -7.60 19.72 24.66
C ILE A 132 -7.34 18.39 25.36
N ILE A 133 -8.26 17.45 25.18
CA ILE A 133 -8.14 16.07 25.67
C ILE A 133 -7.97 15.16 24.46
N ILE A 134 -6.89 14.41 24.41
CA ILE A 134 -6.60 13.46 23.33
C ILE A 134 -6.65 12.05 23.90
N GLU A 135 -7.51 11.22 23.34
CA GLU A 135 -7.57 9.78 23.63
C GLU A 135 -6.95 9.01 22.46
N VAL A 136 -5.97 8.16 22.76
CA VAL A 136 -5.08 7.55 21.78
C VAL A 136 -5.31 6.05 21.74
N LYS A 137 -5.49 5.48 20.54
CA LYS A 137 -5.38 4.03 20.31
C LYS A 137 -4.48 3.75 19.12
N PRO A 138 -3.55 2.78 19.19
CA PRO A 138 -2.76 2.39 18.03
C PRO A 138 -3.61 1.76 16.92
N SER A 139 -4.68 1.04 17.29
CA SER A 139 -5.57 0.39 16.32
C SER A 139 -6.78 1.24 15.95
N ASP A 140 -7.69 0.68 15.15
CA ASP A 140 -9.02 1.22 14.86
C ASP A 140 -10.04 1.03 15.99
N HIS A 141 -9.59 0.66 17.19
CA HIS A 141 -10.47 0.48 18.34
C HIS A 141 -11.21 1.78 18.67
N ASN A 142 -12.53 1.71 18.74
CA ASN A 142 -13.35 2.90 18.96
C ASN A 142 -13.24 3.40 20.41
N CYS A 143 -12.49 4.48 20.60
CA CYS A 143 -12.30 5.14 21.89
C CYS A 143 -13.21 6.36 22.13
N MET A 144 -14.17 6.63 21.24
CA MET A 144 -15.02 7.82 21.32
C MET A 144 -15.80 7.91 22.64
N GLY A 145 -16.34 6.78 23.11
CA GLY A 145 -17.08 6.74 24.37
C GLY A 145 -16.21 7.08 25.58
N GLN A 146 -14.94 6.67 25.57
CA GLN A 146 -13.98 6.99 26.62
C GLN A 146 -13.68 8.49 26.63
N LEU A 147 -13.43 9.09 25.47
CA LEU A 147 -13.21 10.52 25.31
C LEU A 147 -14.40 11.36 25.78
N ILE A 148 -15.63 10.98 25.37
CA ILE A 148 -16.85 11.67 25.81
C ILE A 148 -16.98 11.61 27.34
N ASN A 149 -16.73 10.46 27.96
CA ASN A 149 -16.78 10.33 29.41
C ASN A 149 -15.71 11.19 30.11
N GLN A 150 -14.50 11.32 29.56
CA GLN A 150 -13.46 12.21 30.09
C GLN A 150 -13.87 13.67 30.04
N MET A 151 -14.35 14.14 28.88
CA MET A 151 -14.82 15.51 28.69
C MET A 151 -16.00 15.82 29.62
N GLU A 152 -17.01 14.96 29.65
CA GLU A 152 -18.19 15.18 30.50
C GLU A 152 -17.88 15.04 31.99
N GLY A 153 -16.96 14.16 32.37
CA GLY A 153 -16.47 14.03 33.74
C GLY A 153 -15.83 15.34 34.21
N TYR A 154 -14.98 15.95 33.39
CA TYR A 154 -14.39 17.26 33.66
C TYR A 154 -15.46 18.36 33.75
N ILE A 155 -16.33 18.47 32.73
CA ILE A 155 -17.38 19.50 32.68
C ILE A 155 -18.33 19.38 33.88
N SER A 156 -18.75 18.17 34.21
CA SER A 156 -19.66 17.91 35.32
C SER A 156 -19.02 18.12 36.69
N ASN A 157 -17.69 17.99 36.81
CA ASN A 157 -17.00 18.24 38.07
C ASN A 157 -16.93 19.74 38.40
N TYR A 158 -16.76 20.59 37.38
CA TYR A 158 -16.43 22.00 37.59
C TYR A 158 -17.51 23.00 37.15
N TYR A 159 -18.40 22.65 36.22
CA TYR A 159 -19.33 23.60 35.60
C TYR A 159 -20.81 23.29 35.81
N LYS A 160 -21.14 22.19 36.52
CA LYS A 160 -22.53 21.71 36.74
C LYS A 160 -23.47 22.73 37.38
N ASN A 161 -22.94 23.74 38.07
CA ASN A 161 -23.68 24.79 38.77
C ASN A 161 -23.39 26.21 38.25
N ASN A 162 -22.52 26.37 37.24
CA ASN A 162 -22.15 27.68 36.70
C ASN A 162 -22.96 27.98 35.43
N SER A 163 -23.44 29.22 35.29
CA SER A 163 -24.20 29.69 34.11
C SER A 163 -23.33 29.93 32.87
N SER A 164 -22.02 29.68 32.97
CA SER A 164 -21.05 29.89 31.90
C SER A 164 -21.23 28.84 30.81
N VAL A 165 -21.37 29.28 29.57
CA VAL A 165 -21.43 28.38 28.41
C VAL A 165 -20.02 27.88 28.12
N VAL A 166 -19.80 26.56 28.21
CA VAL A 166 -18.53 25.92 27.85
C VAL A 166 -18.67 25.28 26.47
N ASN A 167 -17.81 25.66 25.52
CA ASN A 167 -17.88 25.11 24.16
C ASN A 167 -17.22 23.73 24.12
N GLY A 168 -17.90 22.74 23.54
CA GLY A 168 -17.43 21.37 23.43
C GLY A 168 -17.31 20.90 21.98
N ASN A 169 -16.09 20.68 21.49
CA ASN A 169 -15.82 20.13 20.16
C ASN A 169 -15.30 18.69 20.28
N ILE A 170 -15.65 17.82 19.33
CA ILE A 170 -15.02 16.49 19.21
C ILE A 170 -14.57 16.29 17.77
N VAL A 171 -13.32 15.87 17.59
CA VAL A 171 -12.73 15.60 16.27
C VAL A 171 -12.07 14.23 16.27
N SER A 172 -12.14 13.55 15.12
CA SER A 172 -11.39 12.33 14.87
C SER A 172 -10.22 12.57 13.93
N VAL A 173 -9.04 12.16 14.39
CA VAL A 173 -7.75 12.29 13.72
C VAL A 173 -7.14 10.89 13.59
N SER A 174 -6.49 10.63 12.46
CA SER A 174 -5.77 9.39 12.22
C SER A 174 -4.26 9.52 12.48
N TRP A 175 -3.61 8.41 12.79
CA TRP A 175 -2.14 8.37 12.87
C TRP A 175 -1.45 8.79 11.57
N THR A 176 -2.04 8.45 10.43
CA THR A 176 -1.54 8.88 9.12
C THR A 176 -1.46 10.41 9.03
N GLU A 177 -2.50 11.10 9.49
CA GLU A 177 -2.53 12.57 9.50
C GLU A 177 -1.47 13.15 10.46
N ILE A 178 -1.24 12.57 11.63
CA ILE A 178 -0.16 12.98 12.54
C ILE A 178 1.22 12.80 11.89
N VAL A 179 1.44 11.68 11.20
CA VAL A 179 2.69 11.44 10.48
C VAL A 179 2.88 12.46 9.34
N GLU A 180 1.82 12.85 8.62
CA GLU A 180 1.89 13.92 7.60
C GLU A 180 2.36 15.26 8.18
N LEU A 181 1.91 15.61 9.40
CA LEU A 181 2.38 16.83 10.08
C LEU A 181 3.88 16.77 10.35
N ILE A 182 4.36 15.61 10.82
CA ILE A 182 5.79 15.38 11.11
C ILE A 182 6.62 15.42 9.82
N GLU A 183 6.18 14.78 8.74
CA GLU A 183 6.87 14.83 7.45
C GLU A 183 6.93 16.25 6.89
N THR A 184 5.84 17.00 7.01
CA THR A 184 5.77 18.41 6.59
C THR A 184 6.82 19.24 7.33
N TYR A 185 6.96 19.05 8.64
CA TYR A 185 8.00 19.71 9.42
C TYR A 185 9.41 19.34 8.92
N GLN A 186 9.69 18.05 8.71
CA GLN A 186 11.00 17.57 8.25
C GLN A 186 11.39 18.13 6.88
N ILE A 187 10.42 18.26 5.96
CA ILE A 187 10.62 18.85 4.63
C ILE A 187 10.98 20.33 4.73
N LEU A 188 10.23 21.09 5.55
CA LEU A 188 10.40 22.54 5.64
C LEU A 188 11.64 22.96 6.44
N HIS A 189 12.07 22.17 7.42
CA HIS A 189 13.15 22.53 8.35
C HIS A 189 14.40 21.64 8.19
N SER A 190 14.58 21.02 7.02
CA SER A 190 15.78 20.23 6.67
C SER A 190 16.20 19.15 7.69
N SER A 191 15.24 18.57 8.42
CA SER A 191 15.42 17.35 9.23
C SER A 191 16.43 17.40 10.38
N ASP A 192 16.79 18.54 10.96
CA ASP A 192 17.86 18.60 11.98
C ASP A 192 17.42 18.25 13.42
N ASN A 193 16.11 18.19 13.70
CA ASN A 193 15.64 17.88 15.05
C ASN A 193 15.70 16.36 15.33
N LYS A 194 16.65 15.96 16.19
CA LYS A 194 16.86 14.55 16.57
C LYS A 194 15.64 13.91 17.24
N ILE A 195 14.93 14.62 18.10
CA ILE A 195 13.76 14.11 18.83
C ILE A 195 12.66 13.75 17.82
N ILE A 196 12.30 14.68 16.94
CA ILE A 196 11.27 14.47 15.92
C ILE A 196 11.65 13.32 14.98
N ASN A 197 12.92 13.27 14.57
CA ASN A 197 13.43 12.18 13.73
C ASN A 197 13.33 10.82 14.42
N ASP A 198 13.74 10.72 15.68
CA ASP A 198 13.72 9.47 16.44
C ASP A 198 12.27 8.98 16.62
N TYR A 199 11.32 9.88 16.88
CA TYR A 199 9.91 9.51 16.93
C TYR A 199 9.34 9.07 15.57
N TYR A 200 9.62 9.80 14.49
CA TYR A 200 9.21 9.38 13.15
C TYR A 200 9.77 8.00 12.80
N HIS A 201 11.03 7.72 13.16
CA HIS A 201 11.63 6.40 12.98
C HIS A 201 10.99 5.33 13.87
N LEU A 202 10.56 5.65 15.09
CA LEU A 202 9.79 4.74 15.95
C LEU A 202 8.48 4.35 15.24
N LEU A 203 7.69 5.34 14.82
CA LEU A 203 6.42 5.13 14.14
C LEU A 203 6.60 4.30 12.87
N ARG A 204 7.57 4.64 12.02
CA ARG A 204 7.88 3.88 10.80
C ARG A 204 8.25 2.43 11.06
N ASN A 205 8.94 2.14 12.18
CA ASN A 205 9.38 0.78 12.50
C ASN A 205 8.26 -0.08 13.08
N ILE A 206 7.39 0.51 13.91
CA ILE A 206 6.31 -0.23 14.60
C ILE A 206 5.06 -0.30 13.72
N HIS A 207 4.71 0.81 13.06
CA HIS A 207 3.52 0.97 12.23
C HIS A 207 3.88 1.58 10.87
N PRO A 208 4.55 0.81 9.98
CA PRO A 208 4.89 1.28 8.63
C PRO A 208 3.65 1.65 7.80
N ASP A 209 2.48 1.11 8.13
CA ASP A 209 1.22 1.39 7.44
C ASP A 209 0.72 2.82 7.65
N TRP A 210 1.02 3.46 8.80
CA TRP A 210 0.68 4.87 9.06
C TRP A 210 1.50 5.85 8.24
N ILE A 211 2.62 5.44 7.64
CA ILE A 211 3.44 6.34 6.83
C ILE A 211 2.68 6.72 5.55
N PRO A 212 2.38 7.99 5.30
CA PRO A 212 1.64 8.43 4.13
C PRO A 212 2.32 7.95 2.84
N SER A 213 1.53 7.44 1.90
CA SER A 213 2.08 7.01 0.62
C SER A 213 2.34 8.22 -0.26
N LYS A 214 3.62 8.54 -0.45
CA LYS A 214 4.06 9.66 -1.29
C LYS A 214 3.66 9.43 -2.75
N PRO A 215 3.25 10.49 -3.48
CA PRO A 215 3.07 10.42 -4.92
C PRO A 215 4.37 9.99 -5.60
N LEU A 216 4.29 9.21 -6.68
CA LEU A 216 5.47 8.73 -7.40
C LEU A 216 6.39 9.88 -7.83
N LYS A 217 5.84 11.06 -8.14
CA LYS A 217 6.61 12.29 -8.45
C LYS A 217 7.67 12.64 -7.40
N LEU A 218 7.39 12.40 -6.13
CA LEU A 218 8.28 12.74 -5.02
C LEU A 218 9.25 11.61 -4.65
N CYS A 219 9.05 10.40 -5.19
CA CYS A 219 9.91 9.26 -4.91
C CYS A 219 11.18 9.28 -5.78
N GLN A 220 12.32 8.92 -5.18
CA GLN A 220 13.53 8.54 -5.92
C GLN A 220 13.39 7.12 -6.45
N ASN A 221 14.05 6.81 -7.57
CA ASN A 221 13.87 5.52 -8.25
C ASN A 221 14.37 4.35 -7.37
N GLU A 222 15.32 4.61 -6.47
CA GLU A 222 15.86 3.60 -5.55
C GLU A 222 14.95 3.31 -4.34
N GLU A 223 13.90 4.13 -4.10
CA GLU A 223 12.99 4.00 -2.97
C GLU A 223 11.91 2.92 -3.21
N THR A 224 12.37 1.70 -3.50
CA THR A 224 11.53 0.57 -3.93
C THR A 224 10.40 0.23 -2.96
N GLU A 225 10.63 0.37 -1.64
CA GLU A 225 9.63 0.13 -0.60
C GLU A 225 8.48 1.17 -0.66
N LEU A 226 8.82 2.46 -0.75
CA LEU A 226 7.83 3.55 -0.83
C LEU A 226 7.03 3.46 -2.14
N ILE A 227 7.72 3.18 -3.25
CA ILE A 227 7.09 2.98 -4.55
C ILE A 227 6.17 1.76 -4.51
N SER A 228 6.59 0.64 -3.91
CA SER A 228 5.76 -0.57 -3.78
C SER A 228 4.50 -0.31 -2.94
N LYS A 229 4.59 0.49 -1.87
CA LYS A 229 3.43 0.92 -1.09
C LYS A 229 2.45 1.74 -1.95
N ARG A 230 2.97 2.71 -2.72
CA ARG A 230 2.16 3.51 -3.65
C ARG A 230 1.51 2.67 -4.75
N VAL A 231 2.23 1.69 -5.30
CA VAL A 231 1.70 0.72 -6.27
C VAL A 231 0.55 -0.09 -5.66
N GLY A 232 0.64 -0.50 -4.39
CA GLY A 232 -0.47 -1.18 -3.70
C GLY A 232 -1.77 -0.36 -3.67
N ILE A 233 -1.67 0.95 -3.43
CA ILE A 233 -2.83 1.86 -3.45
C ILE A 233 -3.39 1.99 -4.88
N ILE A 234 -2.50 2.19 -5.87
CA ILE A 234 -2.87 2.24 -7.29
C ILE A 234 -3.58 0.94 -7.70
N MET A 235 -3.09 -0.22 -7.27
CA MET A 235 -3.67 -1.53 -7.57
C MET A 235 -5.06 -1.72 -6.94
N SER A 236 -5.25 -1.26 -5.70
CA SER A 236 -6.56 -1.29 -5.05
C SER A 236 -7.60 -0.47 -5.82
N ASP A 237 -7.23 0.72 -6.27
CA ASP A 237 -8.10 1.58 -7.07
C ASP A 237 -8.35 1.01 -8.49
N LEU A 238 -7.32 0.42 -9.11
CA LEU A 238 -7.41 -0.29 -10.39
C LEU A 238 -8.44 -1.42 -10.34
N VAL A 239 -8.41 -2.26 -9.30
CA VAL A 239 -9.37 -3.37 -9.13
C VAL A 239 -10.80 -2.84 -9.03
N LYS A 240 -11.03 -1.77 -8.26
CA LYS A 240 -12.35 -1.12 -8.16
C LYS A 240 -12.83 -0.64 -9.53
N LYS A 241 -11.95 0.01 -10.30
CA LYS A 241 -12.26 0.52 -11.65
C LYS A 241 -12.50 -0.57 -12.69
N LEU A 242 -11.81 -1.70 -12.59
CA LEU A 242 -12.01 -2.85 -13.47
C LEU A 242 -13.35 -3.53 -13.19
N ASN A 243 -13.68 -3.77 -11.91
CA ASN A 243 -14.95 -4.37 -11.50
C ASN A 243 -16.16 -3.44 -11.69
N GLY A 244 -15.96 -2.12 -11.66
CA GLY A 244 -17.03 -1.15 -11.88
C GLY A 244 -17.62 -1.18 -13.29
N ILE A 245 -16.96 -1.82 -14.26
CA ILE A 245 -17.56 -2.15 -15.55
C ILE A 245 -18.01 -3.60 -15.50
N ASN A 246 -19.32 -3.83 -15.49
CA ASN A 246 -19.91 -5.16 -15.36
C ASN A 246 -19.67 -6.00 -16.63
N ASN A 247 -18.45 -6.50 -16.80
CA ASN A 247 -17.96 -7.17 -18.00
C ASN A 247 -17.93 -8.71 -17.85
N GLY A 248 -18.46 -9.24 -16.74
CA GLY A 248 -18.37 -10.66 -16.39
C GLY A 248 -16.98 -11.13 -15.95
N ILE A 249 -15.98 -10.23 -15.96
CA ILE A 249 -14.64 -10.48 -15.43
C ILE A 249 -14.58 -9.96 -13.99
N ASN A 250 -14.24 -10.85 -13.05
CA ASN A 250 -14.08 -10.52 -11.65
C ASN A 250 -12.59 -10.41 -11.33
N TYR A 251 -12.20 -9.24 -10.85
CA TYR A 251 -10.84 -8.95 -10.40
C TYR A 251 -10.79 -8.88 -8.88
N SER A 252 -9.75 -9.44 -8.27
CA SER A 252 -9.51 -9.31 -6.83
C SER A 252 -8.03 -9.17 -6.52
N LEU A 253 -7.71 -8.34 -5.53
CA LEU A 253 -6.34 -8.14 -5.10
C LEU A 253 -5.94 -9.27 -4.13
N THR A 254 -4.83 -9.95 -4.39
CA THR A 254 -4.28 -10.97 -3.47
C THR A 254 -3.17 -10.40 -2.59
N ASN A 255 -2.41 -9.45 -3.12
CA ASN A 255 -1.36 -8.71 -2.43
C ASN A 255 -1.13 -7.38 -3.18
N ASN A 256 -0.20 -6.55 -2.73
CA ASN A 256 0.03 -5.22 -3.27
C ASN A 256 0.40 -5.15 -4.77
N ASN A 257 0.76 -6.27 -5.41
CA ASN A 257 1.19 -6.31 -6.81
C ASN A 257 0.47 -7.35 -7.67
N THR A 258 -0.37 -8.22 -7.10
CA THR A 258 -0.97 -9.36 -7.79
C THR A 258 -2.48 -9.29 -7.73
N MET A 259 -3.10 -9.26 -8.90
CA MET A 259 -4.54 -9.27 -9.10
C MET A 259 -4.96 -10.61 -9.72
N MET A 260 -5.91 -11.29 -9.11
CA MET A 260 -6.57 -12.47 -9.69
C MET A 260 -7.61 -12.02 -10.71
N CYS A 261 -7.78 -12.81 -11.77
CA CYS A 261 -8.83 -12.62 -12.77
C CYS A 261 -9.39 -13.96 -13.22
N ASN A 262 -10.67 -14.00 -13.58
CA ASN A 262 -11.35 -15.20 -14.08
C ASN A 262 -11.33 -15.32 -15.62
N LEU A 263 -10.27 -14.83 -16.27
CA LEU A 263 -10.09 -15.04 -17.71
C LEU A 263 -9.76 -16.52 -17.97
N SER A 264 -10.34 -17.11 -19.00
CA SER A 264 -10.20 -18.56 -19.23
C SER A 264 -8.78 -18.98 -19.64
N TRP A 265 -7.94 -18.02 -20.07
CA TRP A 265 -6.58 -18.23 -20.53
C TRP A 265 -5.49 -17.65 -19.60
N ILE A 266 -5.84 -16.87 -18.56
CA ILE A 266 -4.98 -16.42 -17.44
C ILE A 266 -5.75 -16.32 -16.13
N ASP A 267 -5.12 -16.66 -15.00
CA ASP A 267 -5.73 -16.55 -13.67
C ASP A 267 -5.26 -15.33 -12.86
N ARG A 268 -4.18 -14.66 -13.31
CA ARG A 268 -3.57 -13.55 -12.59
C ARG A 268 -2.87 -12.55 -13.51
N ILE A 269 -2.83 -11.31 -13.04
CA ILE A 269 -2.07 -10.20 -13.60
C ILE A 269 -1.18 -9.66 -12.48
N VAL A 270 0.12 -9.48 -12.78
CA VAL A 270 1.08 -8.98 -11.79
C VAL A 270 1.66 -7.65 -12.24
N VAL A 271 1.61 -6.65 -11.37
CA VAL A 271 2.10 -5.29 -11.59
C VAL A 271 3.12 -4.92 -10.52
N TRP A 272 4.40 -4.90 -10.84
CA TRP A 272 5.44 -4.54 -9.87
C TRP A 272 6.41 -3.51 -10.43
N TYR A 273 7.09 -2.82 -9.51
CA TYR A 273 8.16 -1.88 -9.83
C TYR A 273 9.49 -2.62 -9.98
N GLU A 274 10.21 -2.35 -11.07
CA GLU A 274 11.57 -2.80 -11.32
C GLU A 274 12.50 -1.58 -11.29
N TYR A 275 13.62 -1.73 -10.59
CA TYR A 275 14.67 -0.72 -10.53
C TYR A 275 15.98 -1.30 -11.10
N ASP A 276 16.52 -0.64 -12.11
CA ASP A 276 17.82 -0.93 -12.68
C ASP A 276 18.90 -0.14 -11.92
N GLU A 277 19.66 -0.84 -11.07
CA GLU A 277 20.72 -0.21 -10.28
C GLU A 277 21.86 0.38 -11.12
N VAL A 278 22.10 -0.14 -12.32
CA VAL A 278 23.20 0.27 -13.20
C VAL A 278 22.83 1.59 -13.87
N ASN A 279 21.65 1.63 -14.50
CA ASN A 279 21.19 2.81 -15.24
C ASN A 279 20.46 3.84 -14.37
N LYS A 280 20.17 3.50 -13.10
CA LYS A 280 19.36 4.31 -12.17
C LYS A 280 17.94 4.57 -12.66
N GLU A 281 17.43 3.66 -13.49
CA GLU A 281 16.11 3.77 -14.12
C GLU A 281 15.08 2.92 -13.38
N GLY A 282 13.88 3.48 -13.23
CA GLY A 282 12.72 2.79 -12.67
C GLY A 282 11.67 2.52 -13.74
N LYS A 283 10.96 1.41 -13.63
CA LYS A 283 9.79 1.13 -14.46
C LYS A 283 8.74 0.29 -13.72
N LEU A 284 7.47 0.56 -14.01
CA LEU A 284 6.37 -0.30 -13.58
C LEU A 284 6.11 -1.33 -14.68
N THR A 285 6.13 -2.61 -14.34
CA THR A 285 5.91 -3.71 -15.30
C THR A 285 4.57 -4.37 -15.07
N ILE A 286 3.87 -4.70 -16.15
CA ILE A 286 2.61 -5.44 -16.15
C ILE A 286 2.90 -6.79 -16.81
N ASN A 287 2.70 -7.89 -16.09
CA ASN A 287 3.03 -9.23 -16.54
C ASN A 287 1.81 -10.14 -16.57
N PHE A 288 1.59 -10.80 -17.70
CA PHE A 288 0.61 -11.87 -17.87
C PHE A 288 1.35 -13.17 -18.20
N TRP A 289 0.77 -14.31 -17.79
CA TRP A 289 1.24 -15.64 -18.16
C TRP A 289 0.18 -16.47 -18.89
N PRO A 290 -0.18 -16.14 -20.14
CA PRO A 290 -1.16 -16.91 -20.91
C PRO A 290 -0.76 -18.38 -21.06
N GLY A 291 -1.74 -19.28 -20.89
CA GLY A 291 -1.52 -20.71 -21.12
C GLY A 291 -0.65 -21.41 -20.07
N PHE A 292 -0.58 -20.88 -18.85
CA PHE A 292 0.23 -21.44 -17.76
C PHE A 292 -0.26 -22.80 -17.24
N THR A 293 -1.43 -23.25 -17.67
CA THR A 293 -1.97 -24.60 -17.46
C THR A 293 -2.53 -25.16 -18.76
N LYS A 294 -2.66 -26.48 -18.85
CA LYS A 294 -3.21 -27.14 -20.04
C LYS A 294 -4.63 -26.63 -20.40
N PRO A 295 -5.57 -26.46 -19.46
CA PRO A 295 -6.88 -25.85 -19.76
C PRO A 295 -6.77 -24.41 -20.28
N GLN A 296 -5.93 -23.57 -19.66
CA GLN A 296 -5.71 -22.19 -20.11
C GLN A 296 -5.15 -22.15 -21.54
N ALA A 297 -4.23 -23.04 -21.87
CA ALA A 297 -3.65 -23.10 -23.21
C ALA A 297 -4.66 -23.53 -24.27
N TYR A 298 -5.54 -24.50 -23.98
CA TYR A 298 -6.65 -24.83 -24.88
C TYR A 298 -7.62 -23.65 -25.06
N SER A 299 -7.93 -22.95 -23.97
CA SER A 299 -8.76 -21.76 -24.06
C SER A 299 -8.11 -20.66 -24.89
N LEU A 300 -6.80 -20.43 -24.71
CA LEU A 300 -6.03 -19.46 -25.49
C LEU A 300 -6.07 -19.78 -27.00
N ILE A 301 -5.94 -21.06 -27.38
CA ILE A 301 -6.08 -21.52 -28.77
C ILE A 301 -7.47 -21.17 -29.34
N GLN A 302 -8.53 -21.29 -28.53
CA GLN A 302 -9.89 -20.96 -28.97
C GLN A 302 -10.12 -19.46 -29.10
N LYS A 303 -9.52 -18.68 -28.20
CA LYS A 303 -9.66 -17.23 -28.13
C LYS A 303 -8.79 -16.46 -29.12
N THR A 304 -7.67 -17.04 -29.54
CA THR A 304 -6.71 -16.38 -30.42
C THR A 304 -6.85 -16.89 -31.86
N THR A 305 -6.79 -15.96 -32.82
CA THR A 305 -6.91 -16.32 -34.25
C THR A 305 -5.61 -16.92 -34.80
N ASP A 306 -4.47 -16.23 -34.66
CA ASP A 306 -3.20 -16.63 -35.28
C ASP A 306 -1.95 -16.33 -34.42
N PHE A 307 -2.13 -16.02 -33.13
CA PHE A 307 -1.01 -15.72 -32.21
C PHE A 307 -0.12 -14.55 -32.70
N LYS A 308 -0.73 -13.54 -33.33
CA LYS A 308 -0.02 -12.34 -33.80
C LYS A 308 0.66 -11.58 -32.66
N PHE A 309 0.08 -11.63 -31.44
CA PHE A 309 0.70 -11.07 -30.25
C PHE A 309 2.07 -11.70 -29.91
N VAL A 310 2.38 -12.87 -30.47
CA VAL A 310 3.69 -13.54 -30.37
C VAL A 310 4.56 -13.16 -31.57
N SER A 311 4.11 -13.44 -32.80
CA SER A 311 4.94 -13.31 -34.01
C SER A 311 5.26 -11.86 -34.41
N LYS A 312 4.43 -10.90 -33.97
CA LYS A 312 4.64 -9.46 -34.19
C LYS A 312 5.19 -8.73 -32.96
N SER A 313 5.56 -9.46 -31.90
CA SER A 313 6.20 -8.86 -30.72
C SER A 313 7.56 -8.21 -31.09
N PRO A 314 7.89 -7.01 -30.59
CA PRO A 314 7.09 -6.18 -29.68
C PRO A 314 5.94 -5.44 -30.38
N LEU A 315 4.77 -5.39 -29.73
CA LEU A 315 3.62 -4.58 -30.18
C LEU A 315 3.65 -3.22 -29.48
N SER A 316 3.53 -2.14 -30.26
CA SER A 316 3.53 -0.77 -29.72
C SER A 316 2.13 -0.22 -29.57
N PHE A 317 1.88 0.50 -28.48
CA PHE A 317 0.61 1.14 -28.19
C PHE A 317 0.85 2.51 -27.56
N SER A 318 -0.13 3.38 -27.77
CA SER A 318 -0.17 4.72 -27.21
C SER A 318 -1.52 4.92 -26.51
N THR A 319 -1.49 5.38 -25.26
CA THR A 319 -2.67 6.00 -24.64
C THR A 319 -2.39 7.47 -24.36
N ALA A 320 -3.44 8.30 -24.35
CA ALA A 320 -3.34 9.72 -24.06
C ALA A 320 -3.96 10.01 -22.69
N LEU A 321 -3.22 10.71 -21.84
CA LEU A 321 -3.71 11.13 -20.52
C LEU A 321 -3.19 12.53 -20.19
N ASN A 322 -4.07 13.46 -19.81
CA ASN A 322 -3.71 14.84 -19.43
C ASN A 322 -2.77 15.53 -20.44
N ASN A 323 -3.02 15.33 -21.75
CA ASN A 323 -2.21 15.80 -22.88
C ASN A 323 -0.81 15.14 -23.04
N GLU A 324 -0.46 14.13 -22.25
CA GLU A 324 0.74 13.30 -22.46
C GLU A 324 0.38 12.03 -23.21
N VAL A 325 1.20 11.66 -24.20
CA VAL A 325 1.10 10.39 -24.91
C VAL A 325 2.02 9.38 -24.24
N VAL A 326 1.45 8.36 -23.62
CA VAL A 326 2.20 7.24 -23.04
C VAL A 326 2.41 6.20 -24.12
N ASN A 327 3.62 6.16 -24.68
CA ASN A 327 4.04 5.12 -25.62
C ASN A 327 4.61 3.92 -24.86
N MET A 328 4.19 2.72 -25.24
CA MET A 328 4.60 1.49 -24.60
C MET A 328 4.78 0.37 -25.60
N GLN A 329 5.52 -0.65 -25.15
CA GLN A 329 5.77 -1.87 -25.91
C GLN A 329 5.36 -3.09 -25.08
N MET A 330 4.60 -3.97 -25.72
CA MET A 330 4.22 -5.28 -25.19
C MET A 330 5.15 -6.28 -25.83
N VAL A 331 5.99 -6.88 -25.00
CA VAL A 331 6.93 -7.91 -25.36
C VAL A 331 6.32 -9.25 -24.96
N THR A 332 6.16 -10.12 -25.94
CA THR A 332 5.74 -11.50 -25.74
C THR A 332 6.92 -12.43 -25.97
N LYS A 333 7.16 -13.34 -25.01
CA LYS A 333 8.13 -14.43 -25.15
C LYS A 333 7.45 -15.77 -24.85
N PRO A 334 7.31 -16.67 -25.84
CA PRO A 334 6.96 -18.05 -25.57
C PRO A 334 8.11 -18.73 -24.82
N TYR A 335 7.79 -19.63 -23.92
CA TYR A 335 8.79 -20.40 -23.19
C TYR A 335 8.29 -21.81 -22.86
N LEU A 336 9.23 -22.71 -22.67
CA LEU A 336 9.02 -24.03 -22.10
C LEU A 336 9.09 -23.89 -20.57
N CYS A 337 8.14 -24.49 -19.86
CA CYS A 337 8.13 -24.54 -18.40
C CYS A 337 7.93 -25.97 -17.91
N LEU A 338 8.81 -26.39 -16.99
CA LEU A 338 8.75 -27.67 -16.30
C LEU A 338 8.32 -27.44 -14.86
N LYS A 339 7.19 -28.03 -14.48
CA LYS A 339 6.65 -27.94 -13.13
C LYS A 339 6.82 -29.23 -12.37
N SER A 340 7.07 -29.15 -11.07
CA SER A 340 7.04 -30.30 -10.17
C SER A 340 6.23 -29.93 -8.93
N MET A 341 5.29 -30.80 -8.53
CA MET A 341 4.38 -30.58 -7.40
C MET A 341 3.70 -29.19 -7.44
N GLY A 342 3.28 -28.77 -8.64
CA GLY A 342 2.58 -27.50 -8.87
C GLY A 342 3.45 -26.25 -8.96
N SER A 343 4.76 -26.33 -8.69
CA SER A 343 5.69 -25.19 -8.75
C SER A 343 6.53 -25.21 -10.03
N SER A 344 6.84 -24.05 -10.62
CA SER A 344 7.83 -23.95 -11.69
C SER A 344 9.22 -24.30 -11.16
N VAL A 345 9.95 -25.16 -11.88
CA VAL A 345 11.28 -25.63 -11.49
C VAL A 345 12.33 -25.19 -12.51
N LEU A 346 11.99 -25.27 -13.80
CA LEU A 346 12.87 -24.92 -14.90
C LEU A 346 12.08 -24.28 -16.02
N ASP A 347 12.57 -23.15 -16.51
CA ASP A 347 11.98 -22.38 -17.61
C ASP A 347 13.06 -22.11 -18.67
N ALA A 348 12.71 -22.20 -19.95
CA ALA A 348 13.60 -21.87 -21.06
C ALA A 348 12.86 -21.17 -22.20
N TYR A 349 13.39 -20.04 -22.65
CA TYR A 349 12.78 -19.22 -23.71
C TYR A 349 13.16 -19.74 -25.09
N PHE A 350 12.21 -19.63 -26.04
CA PHE A 350 12.46 -19.92 -27.45
C PHE A 350 13.25 -18.80 -28.13
N ASN A 351 14.09 -19.17 -29.08
CA ASN A 351 14.89 -18.21 -29.83
C ASN A 351 14.04 -17.28 -30.72
N THR A 352 14.61 -16.16 -31.14
CA THR A 352 13.87 -15.13 -31.92
C THR A 352 13.31 -15.63 -33.25
N SER A 353 13.99 -16.58 -33.92
CA SER A 353 13.52 -17.15 -35.18
C SER A 353 12.24 -17.97 -35.00
N GLU A 354 12.13 -18.64 -33.86
CA GLU A 354 10.98 -19.44 -33.47
C GLU A 354 9.79 -18.56 -33.09
N ILE A 355 10.05 -17.38 -32.51
CA ILE A 355 9.04 -16.36 -32.20
C ILE A 355 8.45 -15.78 -33.48
N LYS A 356 9.28 -15.37 -34.45
CA LYS A 356 8.80 -14.75 -35.71
C LYS A 356 7.94 -15.68 -36.56
N SER A 357 8.19 -16.98 -36.49
CA SER A 357 7.44 -18.02 -37.21
C SER A 357 6.27 -18.59 -36.39
N PHE A 358 5.98 -18.03 -35.22
CA PHE A 358 4.97 -18.57 -34.32
C PHE A 358 3.55 -18.36 -34.87
N ASN A 359 2.73 -19.42 -34.82
CA ASN A 359 1.35 -19.41 -35.27
C ASN A 359 0.52 -20.44 -34.48
N LYS A 360 -0.79 -20.44 -34.72
CA LYS A 360 -1.74 -21.33 -34.04
C LYS A 360 -1.43 -22.81 -34.20
N HIS A 361 -1.11 -23.26 -35.41
CA HIS A 361 -0.80 -24.66 -35.70
C HIS A 361 0.46 -25.14 -34.96
N LYS A 362 1.51 -24.31 -34.96
CA LYS A 362 2.74 -24.57 -34.21
C LYS A 362 2.47 -24.70 -32.71
N TYR A 363 1.63 -23.83 -32.17
CA TYR A 363 1.24 -23.92 -30.76
C TYR A 363 0.41 -25.18 -30.45
N GLN A 364 -0.52 -25.55 -31.33
CA GLN A 364 -1.28 -26.80 -31.19
C GLN A 364 -0.37 -28.04 -31.20
N ASN A 365 0.66 -28.05 -32.05
CA ASN A 365 1.66 -29.13 -32.06
C ASN A 365 2.44 -29.21 -30.75
N LEU A 366 2.90 -28.07 -30.21
CA LEU A 366 3.54 -28.02 -28.90
C LEU A 366 2.58 -28.51 -27.79
N MET A 367 1.30 -28.15 -27.88
CA MET A 367 0.28 -28.57 -26.92
C MET A 367 0.07 -30.08 -26.88
N ASN A 368 0.24 -30.80 -27.99
CA ASN A 368 0.17 -32.27 -28.02
C ASN A 368 1.30 -32.92 -27.19
N MET A 369 2.38 -32.19 -26.92
CA MET A 369 3.52 -32.69 -26.14
C MET A 369 3.35 -32.42 -24.64
N THR A 370 2.45 -31.52 -24.25
CA THR A 370 2.22 -31.10 -22.86
C THR A 370 1.61 -32.18 -21.98
N GLY A 371 1.84 -32.05 -20.68
CA GLY A 371 1.29 -32.91 -19.64
C GLY A 371 2.37 -33.56 -18.80
N ARG A 372 1.93 -34.47 -17.94
CA ARG A 372 2.78 -35.16 -16.98
C ARG A 372 3.71 -36.14 -17.68
N LYS A 373 4.99 -36.10 -17.31
CA LYS A 373 6.04 -37.02 -17.74
C LYS A 373 6.67 -37.65 -16.51
N HIS A 374 7.00 -38.92 -16.63
CA HIS A 374 7.59 -39.72 -15.55
C HIS A 374 8.99 -40.18 -15.96
N SER A 375 9.89 -40.27 -14.99
CA SER A 375 11.15 -41.00 -15.15
C SER A 375 10.83 -42.51 -15.19
N ILE A 376 11.38 -43.24 -16.16
CA ILE A 376 11.29 -44.71 -16.23
C ILE A 376 12.67 -45.26 -15.90
N ASN A 377 12.81 -46.08 -14.85
CA ASN A 377 14.09 -46.65 -14.42
C ASN A 377 15.21 -45.60 -14.21
N ASN A 378 14.89 -44.44 -13.60
CA ASN A 378 15.78 -43.27 -13.47
C ASN A 378 16.29 -42.70 -14.81
N GLN A 379 15.64 -43.03 -15.93
CA GLN A 379 15.92 -42.45 -17.23
C GLN A 379 14.76 -41.56 -17.67
N TRP A 380 15.10 -40.36 -18.07
CA TRP A 380 14.18 -39.33 -18.53
C TRP A 380 14.01 -39.45 -20.06
N THR A 381 13.24 -40.45 -20.52
CA THR A 381 13.29 -40.93 -21.91
C THR A 381 12.44 -40.20 -22.95
N ASN A 382 11.71 -39.12 -22.62
CA ASN A 382 10.75 -38.51 -23.57
C ASN A 382 10.75 -36.96 -23.59
N ILE A 383 11.84 -36.34 -23.15
CA ILE A 383 11.94 -34.88 -22.92
C ILE A 383 12.76 -34.21 -24.01
N TYR A 384 13.84 -34.90 -24.38
CA TYR A 384 14.74 -34.55 -25.46
C TYR A 384 14.14 -35.02 -26.78
N THR A 385 13.18 -34.29 -27.32
CA THR A 385 13.12 -34.24 -28.78
C THR A 385 14.13 -33.17 -29.18
N PRO A 386 15.22 -33.51 -29.89
CA PRO A 386 16.16 -32.53 -30.42
C PRO A 386 15.44 -31.37 -31.13
N ASP A 387 14.26 -31.65 -31.69
CA ASP A 387 13.36 -30.69 -32.32
C ASP A 387 12.85 -29.56 -31.43
N ILE A 388 12.75 -29.73 -30.11
CA ILE A 388 12.38 -28.65 -29.17
C ILE A 388 13.63 -27.99 -28.60
N THR A 389 14.61 -28.77 -28.14
CA THR A 389 15.77 -28.20 -27.45
C THR A 389 16.61 -27.33 -28.39
N SER A 390 16.73 -27.70 -29.67
CA SER A 390 17.38 -26.88 -30.70
C SER A 390 16.71 -25.51 -30.94
N LYS A 391 15.48 -25.32 -30.46
CA LYS A 391 14.68 -24.10 -30.63
C LYS A 391 14.81 -23.12 -29.44
N LEU A 392 15.51 -23.51 -28.38
CA LEU A 392 15.71 -22.68 -27.19
C LEU A 392 16.83 -21.65 -27.41
N GLU A 393 16.77 -20.53 -26.69
CA GLU A 393 17.81 -19.48 -26.74
C GLU A 393 19.15 -19.98 -26.20
N ASN A 394 19.14 -20.76 -25.12
CA ASN A 394 20.35 -21.27 -24.46
C ASN A 394 20.20 -22.76 -24.11
N VAL A 395 20.50 -23.62 -25.09
CA VAL A 395 20.39 -25.07 -24.95
C VAL A 395 21.30 -25.62 -23.85
N ASN A 396 22.57 -25.17 -23.83
CA ASN A 396 23.55 -25.65 -22.86
C ASN A 396 23.15 -25.33 -21.42
N GLN A 397 22.63 -24.12 -21.17
CA GLN A 397 22.14 -23.75 -19.84
C GLN A 397 20.93 -24.61 -19.46
N PHE A 398 19.97 -24.79 -20.38
CA PHE A 398 18.81 -25.63 -20.14
C PHE A 398 19.21 -27.06 -19.79
N ASP A 399 20.13 -27.65 -20.56
CA ASP A 399 20.62 -29.02 -20.33
C ASP A 399 21.29 -29.14 -18.96
N ASN A 400 22.18 -28.21 -18.61
CA ASN A 400 22.85 -28.21 -17.31
C ASN A 400 21.85 -28.10 -16.14
N GLU A 401 20.89 -27.17 -16.23
CA GLU A 401 19.87 -27.01 -15.20
C GLU A 401 18.91 -28.20 -15.14
N PHE A 402 18.61 -28.83 -16.28
CA PHE A 402 17.79 -30.03 -16.32
C PHE A 402 18.50 -31.20 -15.63
N GLN A 403 19.79 -31.39 -15.88
CA GLN A 403 20.61 -32.40 -15.20
C GLN A 403 20.58 -32.20 -13.69
N ASP A 404 20.82 -30.99 -13.21
CA ASP A 404 20.84 -30.69 -11.79
C ASP A 404 19.45 -30.85 -11.14
N LYS A 405 18.43 -30.20 -11.71
CA LYS A 405 17.11 -30.09 -11.08
C LYS A 405 16.24 -31.33 -11.23
N PHE A 406 16.49 -32.19 -12.22
CA PHE A 406 15.70 -33.39 -12.48
C PHE A 406 16.53 -34.68 -12.42
N VAL A 407 17.58 -34.81 -13.23
CA VAL A 407 18.35 -36.07 -13.35
C VAL A 407 19.07 -36.44 -12.05
N ASN A 408 19.78 -35.48 -11.46
CA ASN A 408 20.54 -35.67 -10.22
C ASN A 408 19.67 -35.45 -8.97
N SER A 409 18.36 -35.29 -9.14
CA SER A 409 17.42 -35.04 -8.05
C SER A 409 16.64 -36.31 -7.69
N LYS A 410 15.85 -36.25 -6.61
CA LYS A 410 14.90 -37.32 -6.24
C LYS A 410 13.53 -37.21 -6.95
N ARG A 411 13.39 -36.31 -7.93
CA ARG A 411 12.11 -36.12 -8.65
C ARG A 411 11.86 -37.29 -9.59
N THR A 412 10.64 -37.79 -9.58
CA THR A 412 10.20 -38.91 -10.45
C THR A 412 9.23 -38.47 -11.54
N GLN A 413 8.79 -37.21 -11.51
CA GLN A 413 7.85 -36.65 -12.48
C GLN A 413 7.97 -35.13 -12.60
N TYR A 414 7.48 -34.61 -13.72
CA TYR A 414 7.22 -33.20 -13.94
C TYR A 414 6.07 -33.01 -14.94
N ASP A 415 5.47 -31.83 -14.95
CA ASP A 415 4.48 -31.42 -15.94
C ASP A 415 5.15 -30.47 -16.95
N LEU A 416 5.07 -30.82 -18.24
CA LEU A 416 5.56 -29.99 -19.35
C LEU A 416 4.44 -29.07 -19.86
N ILE A 417 4.70 -27.78 -19.94
CA ILE A 417 3.78 -26.78 -20.50
C ILE A 417 4.52 -25.75 -21.37
N PHE A 418 3.80 -25.10 -22.28
CA PHE A 418 4.33 -24.04 -23.17
C PHE A 418 3.53 -22.72 -22.97
N PRO A 419 3.76 -22.00 -21.88
CA PRO A 419 3.15 -20.69 -21.66
C PRO A 419 3.81 -19.56 -22.48
N PHE A 420 3.20 -18.38 -22.38
CA PHE A 420 3.79 -17.12 -22.84
C PHE A 420 4.05 -16.22 -21.63
N LYS A 421 5.16 -15.48 -21.64
CA LYS A 421 5.32 -14.31 -20.77
C LYS A 421 5.00 -13.09 -21.63
N VAL A 422 3.93 -12.38 -21.29
CA VAL A 422 3.55 -11.12 -21.95
C VAL A 422 3.81 -10.00 -20.96
N GLN A 423 4.65 -9.04 -21.34
CA GLN A 423 5.09 -7.95 -20.48
C GLN A 423 4.93 -6.61 -21.17
N ALA A 424 4.31 -5.65 -20.48
CA ALA A 424 4.37 -4.23 -20.82
C ALA A 424 5.13 -3.48 -19.71
N SER A 425 5.71 -2.33 -20.02
CA SER A 425 6.45 -1.54 -19.03
C SER A 425 6.24 -0.04 -19.24
N ILE A 426 6.04 0.68 -18.14
CA ILE A 426 5.88 2.13 -18.12
C ILE A 426 7.09 2.72 -17.38
N PRO A 427 7.92 3.55 -18.05
CA PRO A 427 9.02 4.23 -17.39
C PRO A 427 8.54 5.11 -16.23
N MET A 428 9.31 5.14 -15.15
CA MET A 428 8.99 5.92 -13.95
C MET A 428 8.86 7.41 -14.26
N ASP A 429 9.64 7.95 -15.19
CA ASP A 429 9.55 9.36 -15.58
C ASP A 429 8.17 9.74 -16.13
N ILE A 430 7.50 8.82 -16.82
CA ILE A 430 6.12 9.04 -17.28
C ILE A 430 5.16 8.96 -16.10
N LEU A 431 5.32 7.96 -15.22
CA LEU A 431 4.47 7.80 -14.04
C LEU A 431 4.56 9.02 -13.09
N LYS A 432 5.74 9.62 -12.94
CA LYS A 432 5.99 10.83 -12.14
C LYS A 432 5.26 12.07 -12.68
N LYS A 433 4.97 12.12 -13.99
CA LYS A 433 4.15 13.19 -14.58
C LYS A 433 2.66 13.03 -14.30
N ILE A 434 2.21 11.80 -14.09
CA ILE A 434 0.80 11.46 -13.86
C ILE A 434 0.48 11.50 -12.36
N ASP A 435 1.30 10.83 -11.53
CA ASP A 435 1.08 10.74 -10.08
C ASP A 435 1.74 11.88 -9.32
N VAL A 436 1.13 13.07 -9.44
CA VAL A 436 1.70 14.33 -8.94
C VAL A 436 1.27 14.71 -7.52
N SER A 437 0.16 14.15 -7.04
CA SER A 437 -0.44 14.48 -5.73
C SER A 437 -0.94 13.22 -5.01
N SER A 438 -1.21 13.31 -3.71
CA SER A 438 -1.62 12.16 -2.90
C SER A 438 -2.87 11.46 -3.45
N ASN A 439 -3.74 12.19 -4.18
CA ASN A 439 -4.96 11.66 -4.80
C ASN A 439 -4.80 11.27 -6.29
N SER A 440 -3.66 11.58 -6.93
CA SER A 440 -3.43 11.31 -8.36
C SER A 440 -3.19 9.83 -8.69
N TYR A 441 -3.16 8.93 -7.71
CA TYR A 441 -3.10 7.48 -7.96
C TYR A 441 -4.25 6.99 -8.84
N THR A 442 -5.39 7.69 -8.79
CA THR A 442 -6.57 7.39 -9.59
C THR A 442 -6.30 7.52 -11.09
N ASP A 443 -5.46 8.47 -11.49
CA ASP A 443 -5.09 8.69 -12.88
C ASP A 443 -4.18 7.58 -13.40
N VAL A 444 -3.21 7.14 -12.58
CA VAL A 444 -2.36 5.97 -12.91
C VAL A 444 -3.20 4.71 -13.02
N ALA A 445 -4.17 4.52 -12.13
CA ALA A 445 -5.08 3.36 -12.19
C ALA A 445 -5.93 3.36 -13.48
N VAL A 446 -6.34 4.53 -13.99
CA VAL A 446 -7.01 4.65 -15.29
C VAL A 446 -6.09 4.22 -16.43
N VAL A 447 -4.84 4.69 -16.44
CA VAL A 447 -3.83 4.27 -17.43
C VAL A 447 -3.65 2.75 -17.39
N LEU A 448 -3.36 2.17 -16.22
CA LEU A 448 -3.16 0.73 -16.10
C LEU A 448 -4.37 -0.08 -16.58
N LYS A 449 -5.59 0.39 -16.30
CA LYS A 449 -6.82 -0.24 -16.79
C LYS A 449 -6.90 -0.26 -18.31
N GLU A 450 -6.65 0.86 -18.97
CA GLU A 450 -6.67 0.95 -20.43
C GLU A 450 -5.64 0.01 -21.05
N LEU A 451 -4.45 -0.05 -20.47
CA LEU A 451 -3.37 -0.90 -20.93
C LEU A 451 -3.66 -2.37 -20.76
N ILE A 452 -4.16 -2.77 -19.60
CA ILE A 452 -4.59 -4.15 -19.35
C ILE A 452 -5.66 -4.55 -20.37
N ASN A 453 -6.65 -3.69 -20.62
CA ASN A 453 -7.70 -3.96 -21.61
C ASN A 453 -7.14 -4.07 -23.03
N GLN A 454 -6.18 -3.21 -23.40
CA GLN A 454 -5.53 -3.27 -24.71
C GLN A 454 -4.68 -4.54 -24.86
N MET A 455 -3.89 -4.91 -23.84
CA MET A 455 -3.13 -6.16 -23.83
C MET A 455 -4.04 -7.38 -23.98
N ILE A 456 -5.16 -7.43 -23.25
CA ILE A 456 -6.18 -8.48 -23.38
C ILE A 456 -6.69 -8.55 -24.82
N LYS A 457 -7.06 -7.41 -25.40
CA LYS A 457 -7.59 -7.35 -26.77
C LYS A 457 -6.56 -7.81 -27.81
N GLU A 458 -5.30 -7.42 -27.67
CA GLU A 458 -4.23 -7.84 -28.59
C GLU A 458 -3.95 -9.35 -28.47
N ILE A 459 -4.02 -9.92 -27.27
CA ILE A 459 -3.87 -11.37 -27.07
C ILE A 459 -5.04 -12.14 -27.68
N GLU A 460 -6.28 -11.64 -27.57
CA GLU A 460 -7.47 -12.29 -28.13
C GLU A 460 -7.69 -12.02 -29.63
N SER A 461 -6.94 -11.11 -30.25
CA SER A 461 -6.97 -10.85 -31.70
C SER A 461 -6.16 -11.86 -32.52
#